data_AF-A0A6A4NG51-F1
#
_entry.id   AF-A0A6A4NG51-F1
#
_cell.length_a   1.000
_cell.length_b   1.000
_cell.length_c   1.000
_cell.angle_alpha   90.00
_cell.angle_beta   90.00
_cell.angle_gamma   90.00
#
_symmetry.space_group_name_H-M   'P 1'
#
loop_
_entity.id
_entity.type
_entity.pdbx_description
1 polymer ?
#
loop_
_entity_poly.entity_id
_entity_poly.type
_entity_poly.pdbx_seq_one_letter_code
_entity_poly.pdbx_strand_id
1 'polypeptide(L)'
;MAAITTTGCYHGHADALLVKAGSGVATLGLPDSPGVPKAATFDTFTAPFSDFSPIERLFENHKGQIAAVILEPVVGNSGFIVPKLDFLNGICKITKENNALLILDEVMTGLDMIVLRLHVKTNW
;
A
#
# COMPACT_ATOMS: atom_id res chain seq x y z
N MET A 1 8.20 -14.25 0.07
CA MET A 1 8.34 -12.83 -0.32
C MET A 1 7.04 -12.16 0.10
N ALA A 2 7.11 -10.97 0.67
CA ALA A 2 5.98 -10.25 1.23
C ALA A 2 5.47 -9.12 0.32
N ALA A 3 4.21 -8.73 0.51
CA ALA A 3 3.63 -7.52 -0.07
C ALA A 3 3.41 -6.46 1.02
N ILE A 4 3.50 -5.18 0.64
CA ILE A 4 3.13 -4.06 1.51
C ILE A 4 1.81 -3.48 1.00
N THR A 5 0.81 -3.40 1.87
CA THR A 5 -0.41 -2.59 1.64
C THR A 5 -0.46 -1.43 2.62
N THR A 6 -1.33 -0.45 2.37
CA THR A 6 -1.47 0.72 3.24
C THR A 6 -2.81 0.75 3.95
N THR A 7 -2.79 1.19 5.21
CA THR A 7 -3.99 1.23 6.04
C THR A 7 -5.01 2.20 5.44
N GLY A 8 -6.25 1.76 5.32
CA GLY A 8 -7.36 2.55 4.77
C GLY A 8 -7.57 2.37 3.27
N CYS A 9 -6.62 1.77 2.55
CA CYS A 9 -6.85 1.24 1.21
C CYS A 9 -7.65 -0.06 1.27
N TYR A 10 -8.43 -0.32 0.23
CA TYR A 10 -9.15 -1.57 0.03
C TYR A 10 -8.93 -2.09 -1.38
N HIS A 11 -8.49 -3.35 -1.46
CA HIS A 11 -8.07 -4.02 -2.69
C HIS A 11 -8.87 -5.31 -2.95
N GLY A 12 -10.12 -5.33 -2.47
CA GLY A 12 -10.96 -6.52 -2.46
C GLY A 12 -10.80 -7.36 -1.19
N HIS A 13 -11.35 -8.57 -1.23
CA HIS A 13 -11.48 -9.47 -0.08
C HIS A 13 -10.65 -10.76 -0.23
N ALA A 14 -9.53 -10.69 -0.95
CA ALA A 14 -8.59 -11.81 -0.98
C ALA A 14 -7.97 -11.99 0.42
N ASP A 15 -7.89 -13.24 0.90
CA ASP A 15 -7.46 -13.57 2.27
C ASP A 15 -6.16 -12.86 2.69
N ALA A 16 -5.18 -12.77 1.78
CA ALA A 16 -3.89 -12.12 2.05
C ALA A 16 -4.00 -10.63 2.39
N LEU A 17 -5.04 -9.95 1.91
CA LEU A 17 -5.25 -8.51 2.09
C LEU A 17 -6.16 -8.19 3.27
N LEU A 18 -6.79 -9.20 3.88
CA LEU A 18 -7.58 -9.08 5.10
C LEU A 18 -6.67 -9.08 6.33
N VAL A 19 -5.66 -8.20 6.31
CA VAL A 19 -4.63 -8.05 7.33
C VAL A 19 -4.95 -6.88 8.25
N LYS A 20 -4.72 -7.09 9.55
CA LYS A 20 -5.02 -6.10 10.59
C LYS A 20 -4.04 -4.94 10.53
N ALA A 21 -4.58 -3.74 10.49
CA ALA A 21 -3.82 -2.49 10.59
C ALA A 21 -3.44 -2.17 12.05
N GLY A 22 -2.21 -1.69 12.27
CA GLY A 22 -1.77 -1.12 13.55
C GLY A 22 -0.26 -1.12 13.74
N SER A 23 0.30 -0.06 14.31
CA SER A 23 1.75 0.13 14.44
C SER A 23 2.47 -0.99 15.20
N GLY A 24 1.80 -1.65 16.16
CA GLY A 24 2.36 -2.77 16.94
C GLY A 24 2.19 -4.16 16.30
N VAL A 25 1.44 -4.26 15.20
CA VAL A 25 1.14 -5.54 14.52
C VAL A 25 1.42 -5.52 13.02
N ALA A 26 1.93 -4.39 12.51
CA ALA A 26 2.14 -4.10 11.10
C ALA A 26 2.99 -5.14 10.34
N THR A 27 3.92 -5.80 11.04
CA THR A 27 4.81 -6.84 10.50
C THR A 27 4.38 -8.25 10.87
N LEU A 28 3.32 -8.41 11.67
CA LEU A 28 2.88 -9.72 12.17
C LEU A 28 1.88 -10.40 11.24
N GLY A 29 1.41 -9.72 10.19
CA GLY A 29 0.48 -10.28 9.21
C GLY A 29 -0.75 -10.91 9.86
N LEU A 30 -1.30 -10.29 10.90
CA LEU A 30 -2.43 -10.86 11.64
C LEU A 30 -3.71 -10.70 10.82
N PRO A 31 -4.59 -11.72 10.77
CA PRO A 31 -5.85 -11.60 10.06
C PRO A 31 -6.80 -10.63 10.77
N ASP A 32 -7.56 -9.87 10.00
CA ASP A 32 -8.56 -8.91 10.47
C ASP A 32 -10.00 -9.47 10.45
N SER A 33 -10.21 -10.59 9.76
CA SER A 33 -11.52 -11.23 9.63
C SER A 33 -11.54 -12.66 10.19
N PRO A 34 -12.58 -13.07 10.95
CA PRO A 34 -12.79 -14.46 11.32
C PRO A 34 -12.85 -15.37 10.09
N GLY A 35 -12.21 -16.53 10.16
CA GLY A 35 -12.17 -17.50 9.06
C GLY A 35 -10.95 -17.37 8.16
N VAL A 36 -10.20 -16.27 8.22
CA VAL A 36 -8.93 -16.11 7.50
C VAL A 36 -7.80 -16.79 8.29
N PRO A 37 -7.09 -17.78 7.71
CA PRO A 37 -5.95 -18.40 8.38
C PRO A 37 -4.80 -17.41 8.55
N LYS A 38 -4.09 -17.44 9.69
CA LYS A 38 -2.90 -16.60 9.92
C LYS A 38 -1.83 -16.76 8.83
N ALA A 39 -1.70 -17.96 8.28
CA ALA A 39 -0.74 -18.23 7.21
C ALA A 39 -1.08 -17.49 5.91
N ALA A 40 -2.35 -17.14 5.67
CA ALA A 40 -2.76 -16.42 4.47
C ALA A 40 -2.31 -14.95 4.50
N THR A 41 -2.26 -14.34 5.68
CA THR A 41 -1.89 -12.92 5.88
C THR A 41 -0.44 -12.72 6.31
N PHE A 42 0.29 -13.80 6.62
CA PHE A 42 1.64 -13.76 7.18
C PHE A 42 2.65 -12.97 6.32
N ASP A 43 2.56 -13.14 5.00
CA ASP A 43 3.43 -12.46 4.02
C ASP A 43 2.85 -11.09 3.58
N THR A 44 1.96 -10.48 4.37
CA THR A 44 1.43 -9.14 4.07
C THR A 44 1.72 -8.18 5.22
N PHE A 45 2.45 -7.11 4.89
CA PHE A 45 2.77 -6.03 5.81
C PHE A 45 1.86 -4.83 5.57
N THR A 46 1.55 -4.10 6.63
CA THR A 46 0.74 -2.88 6.55
C THR A 46 1.56 -1.66 6.95
N ALA A 47 1.42 -0.55 6.22
CA ALA A 47 1.97 0.75 6.63
C ALA A 47 0.90 1.85 6.59
N PRO A 48 1.01 2.92 7.40
CA PRO A 48 0.08 4.04 7.31
C PRO A 48 0.10 4.71 5.93
N PHE A 49 -1.07 4.98 5.36
CA PHE A 49 -1.15 5.75 4.12
C PHE A 49 -0.57 7.15 4.33
N SER A 50 0.16 7.66 3.33
CA SER A 50 0.78 8.98 3.36
C SER A 50 1.85 9.20 4.47
N ASP A 51 2.42 8.13 5.03
CA ASP A 51 3.64 8.15 5.83
C ASP A 51 4.69 7.23 5.20
N PHE A 52 5.78 7.83 4.69
CA PHE A 52 6.83 7.11 3.99
C PHE A 52 7.79 6.37 4.94
N SER A 53 8.00 6.91 6.15
CA SER A 53 9.03 6.42 7.09
C SER A 53 8.84 4.94 7.50
N PRO A 54 7.61 4.46 7.79
CA PRO A 54 7.36 3.05 8.08
C PRO A 54 7.66 2.14 6.89
N ILE A 55 7.41 2.60 5.66
CA ILE A 55 7.66 1.82 4.44
C ILE A 55 9.16 1.68 4.22
N GLU A 56 9.92 2.77 4.39
CA GLU A 56 11.38 2.74 4.36
C GLU A 56 11.94 1.70 5.34
N ARG A 57 11.47 1.72 6.59
CA ARG A 57 11.86 0.72 7.61
C ARG A 57 11.49 -0.71 7.24
N LEU A 58 10.35 -0.93 6.56
CA LEU A 58 9.97 -2.27 6.08
C LEU A 58 10.97 -2.78 5.05
N PHE A 59 11.37 -1.93 4.09
CA PHE A 59 12.41 -2.26 3.11
C PHE A 59 13.78 -2.50 3.74
N GLU A 60 14.18 -1.69 4.71
CA GLU A 60 15.44 -1.86 5.43
C GLU A 60 15.51 -3.18 6.20
N ASN A 61 14.41 -3.59 6.85
CA ASN A 61 14.35 -4.79 7.69
C ASN A 61 14.10 -6.08 6.88
N HIS A 62 13.58 -5.97 5.65
CA HIS A 62 13.20 -7.12 4.82
C HIS A 62 13.86 -7.05 3.42
N LYS A 63 15.16 -6.72 3.39
CA LYS A 63 15.93 -6.59 2.15
C LYS A 63 15.82 -7.85 1.27
N GLY A 64 15.43 -7.65 0.01
CA GLY A 64 15.25 -8.73 -0.97
C GLY A 64 14.04 -9.64 -0.71
N GLN A 65 13.19 -9.32 0.27
CA GLN A 65 12.03 -10.13 0.62
C GLN A 65 10.69 -9.46 0.27
N ILE A 66 10.67 -8.19 -0.11
CA ILE A 66 9.45 -7.49 -0.54
C ILE A 66 9.30 -7.62 -2.05
N ALA A 67 8.19 -8.22 -2.48
CA ALA A 67 7.85 -8.38 -3.89
C ALA A 67 7.16 -7.14 -4.47
N ALA A 68 6.27 -6.51 -3.70
CA ALA A 68 5.46 -5.40 -4.19
C ALA A 68 4.97 -4.46 -3.07
N VAL A 69 4.63 -3.23 -3.47
CA VAL A 69 3.79 -2.30 -2.72
C VAL A 69 2.50 -2.09 -3.51
N ILE A 70 1.35 -2.30 -2.88
CA ILE A 70 0.03 -2.03 -3.45
C ILE A 70 -0.69 -0.94 -2.65
N LEU A 71 -1.24 0.06 -3.34
CA LEU A 71 -1.98 1.17 -2.73
C LEU A 71 -2.93 1.83 -3.72
N GLU A 72 -3.96 2.49 -3.19
CA GLU A 72 -4.78 3.43 -3.95
C GLU A 72 -4.02 4.77 -4.13
N PRO A 73 -3.88 5.34 -5.33
CA PRO A 73 -3.20 6.63 -5.51
C PRO A 73 -3.84 7.77 -4.73
N VAL A 74 -5.15 7.69 -4.55
CA VAL A 74 -5.96 8.49 -3.62
C VAL A 74 -6.89 7.51 -2.93
N VAL A 75 -6.88 7.49 -1.60
CA VAL A 75 -7.76 6.61 -0.85
C VAL A 75 -9.20 7.11 -1.01
N GLY A 76 -10.11 6.22 -1.35
CA GLY A 76 -11.56 6.48 -1.34
C GLY A 76 -12.32 5.65 -0.30
N ASN A 77 -11.86 4.44 -0.02
CA ASN A 77 -12.59 3.47 0.81
C ASN A 77 -12.63 3.80 2.31
N SER A 78 -11.73 4.67 2.78
CA SER A 78 -11.71 5.19 4.16
C SER A 78 -11.98 6.71 4.19
N GLY A 79 -12.72 7.21 3.21
CA GLY A 79 -12.87 8.64 2.92
C GLY A 79 -11.91 9.10 1.83
N PHE A 80 -12.14 10.31 1.29
CA PHE A 80 -11.33 10.89 0.22
C PHE A 80 -10.03 11.50 0.77
N ILE A 81 -8.93 10.77 0.69
CA ILE A 81 -7.62 11.17 1.26
C ILE A 81 -6.58 11.26 0.15
N VAL A 82 -6.15 12.48 -0.14
CA VAL A 82 -5.06 12.76 -1.08
C VAL A 82 -3.71 12.53 -0.37
N PRO A 83 -2.76 11.81 -0.98
CA PRO A 83 -1.45 11.60 -0.36
C PRO A 83 -0.65 12.91 -0.28
N LYS A 84 0.28 12.98 0.66
CA LYS A 84 1.35 13.99 0.64
C LYS A 84 2.12 13.91 -0.68
N LEU A 85 2.50 15.07 -1.21
CA LEU A 85 3.15 15.20 -2.52
C LEU A 85 4.34 14.24 -2.72
N ASP A 86 5.17 14.10 -1.69
CA ASP A 86 6.41 13.31 -1.77
C ASP A 86 6.19 11.81 -1.48
N PHE A 87 5.01 11.42 -1.01
CA PHE A 87 4.74 10.03 -0.63
C PHE A 87 4.88 9.10 -1.84
N LEU A 88 4.12 9.34 -2.91
CA LEU A 88 4.12 8.48 -4.10
C LEU A 88 5.48 8.50 -4.82
N ASN A 89 6.17 9.65 -4.84
CA ASN A 89 7.54 9.75 -5.36
C ASN A 89 8.52 8.89 -4.55
N GLY A 90 8.40 8.92 -3.21
CA GLY A 90 9.17 8.05 -2.32
C GLY A 90 8.91 6.57 -2.60
N ILE A 91 7.63 6.16 -2.74
CA ILE A 91 7.28 4.76 -3.06
C ILE A 91 7.85 4.34 -4.41
N CYS A 92 7.71 5.17 -5.45
CA CYS A 92 8.25 4.91 -6.77
C CYS A 92 9.78 4.72 -6.74
N LYS A 93 10.49 5.56 -5.98
CA LYS A 93 11.94 5.47 -5.82
C LYS A 93 12.35 4.19 -5.09
N ILE A 94 11.79 3.92 -3.91
CA ILE A 94 12.23 2.79 -3.06
C ILE A 94 11.91 1.43 -3.69
N THR A 95 10.77 1.31 -4.39
CA THR A 95 10.40 0.09 -5.11
C THR A 95 11.38 -0.21 -6.25
N LYS A 96 11.75 0.80 -7.04
CA LYS A 96 12.78 0.67 -8.08
C LYS A 96 14.15 0.28 -7.50
N GLU A 97 14.58 0.94 -6.44
CA GLU A 97 15.88 0.66 -5.80
C GLU A 97 15.98 -0.76 -5.22
N ASN A 98 14.85 -1.35 -4.83
CA ASN A 98 14.79 -2.68 -4.22
C ASN A 98 14.25 -3.78 -5.15
N ASN A 99 14.08 -3.50 -6.45
CA ASN A 99 13.49 -4.42 -7.42
C ASN A 99 12.10 -4.97 -7.01
N ALA A 100 11.31 -4.15 -6.31
CA ALA A 100 9.92 -4.46 -5.97
C ALA A 100 8.97 -3.79 -6.98
N LEU A 101 7.79 -4.38 -7.17
CA LEU A 101 6.74 -3.79 -8.00
C LEU A 101 6.00 -2.68 -7.24
N LEU A 102 5.64 -1.62 -7.95
CA LEU A 102 4.64 -0.66 -7.48
C LEU A 102 3.34 -0.94 -8.22
N ILE A 103 2.29 -1.30 -7.48
CA ILE A 103 0.94 -1.56 -7.97
C ILE A 103 0.04 -0.43 -7.51
N LEU A 104 -0.48 0.34 -8.46
CA LEU A 104 -1.49 1.35 -8.20
C LEU A 104 -2.86 0.74 -8.46
N ASP A 105 -3.66 0.60 -7.40
CA ASP A 105 -5.04 0.16 -7.52
C ASP A 105 -5.91 1.35 -7.93
N GLU A 106 -6.24 1.37 -9.22
CA GLU A 106 -7.03 2.44 -9.84
C GLU A 106 -8.47 2.03 -10.13
N VAL A 107 -9.01 1.02 -9.43
CA VAL A 107 -10.42 0.61 -9.59
C VAL A 107 -11.38 1.81 -9.41
N MET A 108 -11.07 2.72 -8.48
CA MET A 108 -11.82 3.98 -8.30
C MET A 108 -11.20 5.17 -9.03
N THR A 109 -9.86 5.30 -9.07
CA THR A 109 -9.22 6.53 -9.58
C THR A 109 -9.06 6.57 -11.10
N GLY A 110 -9.03 5.42 -11.77
CA GLY A 110 -8.50 5.27 -13.13
C GLY A 110 -9.29 5.95 -14.24
N LEU A 111 -10.55 6.31 -14.00
CA LEU A 111 -11.38 7.10 -14.93
C LEU A 111 -11.83 8.43 -14.33
N ASP A 112 -12.19 8.44 -13.04
CA ASP A 112 -12.73 9.64 -12.37
C ASP A 112 -11.67 10.72 -12.14
N MET A 113 -10.42 10.35 -11.85
CA MET A 113 -9.34 11.31 -11.62
C MET A 113 -8.58 11.71 -12.88
N ILE A 114 -8.76 11.00 -14.01
CA ILE A 114 -8.23 11.44 -15.30
C ILE A 114 -8.80 12.82 -15.69
N VAL A 115 -10.03 13.14 -15.26
CA VAL A 115 -10.66 14.45 -15.42
C VAL A 115 -10.00 15.52 -14.53
N LEU A 116 -9.57 15.16 -13.30
CA LEU A 116 -8.81 16.05 -12.41
C LEU A 116 -7.37 16.29 -12.88
N ARG A 117 -6.75 15.29 -13.55
CA ARG A 117 -5.39 15.39 -14.11
C ARG A 117 -5.30 16.34 -15.31
N LEU A 118 -6.42 16.64 -15.98
CA LEU A 118 -6.50 17.74 -16.94
C LEU A 118 -6.39 19.13 -16.29
N HIS A 119 -6.68 19.25 -14.98
CA HIS A 119 -6.55 20.51 -14.23
C HIS A 119 -5.27 20.60 -13.39
N VAL A 120 -4.61 19.49 -13.06
CA VAL A 120 -3.38 19.48 -12.26
C VAL A 120 -2.26 18.81 -13.04
N LYS A 121 -1.46 19.62 -13.76
CA LYS A 121 -0.22 19.21 -14.42
C LYS A 121 0.78 18.67 -13.38
N THR A 122 0.90 17.36 -13.27
CA THR A 122 2.08 16.72 -12.67
C THR A 122 2.54 15.57 -13.57
N ASN A 123 3.78 15.68 -14.05
CA ASN A 123 4.49 14.64 -14.78
C ASN A 123 5.08 13.68 -13.76
N TRP A 124 4.73 12.41 -13.88
CA TRP A 124 5.26 11.29 -13.10
C TRP A 124 6.36 10.60 -13.90
#